data_AF-A0A1Y2MGQ2-F1
#
_entry.id   AF-A0A1Y2MGQ2-F1
#
_cell.length_a   1.000
_cell.length_b   1.000
_cell.length_c   1.000
_cell.angle_alpha   90.00
_cell.angle_beta   90.00
_cell.angle_gamma   90.00
#
_symmetry.space_group_name_H-M   'P 1'
#
loop_
_entity.id
_entity.type
_entity.pdbx_description
1 polymer ?
#
loop_
_entity_poly.entity_id
_entity_poly.type
_entity_poly.pdbx_seq_one_letter_code
_entity_poly.pdbx_strand_id
1 'polypeptide(L)'
;MTDAANLHGLCLHHHKLKDAPGWQVVAGEDGSLTWISPCGRRETTRPHDYRPHLTNPDTAPPPEAPEAATADRGAATADRRDDDAPPF
;
A
#
# COMPACT_ATOMS: atom_id res chain seq x y z
N MET A 1 7.19 19.47 -3.74
CA MET A 1 8.21 18.84 -4.59
C MET A 1 8.15 17.35 -4.31
N THR A 2 8.06 16.53 -5.34
CA THR A 2 7.95 15.07 -5.23
C THR A 2 9.28 14.46 -5.65
N ASP A 3 9.83 13.57 -4.82
CA ASP A 3 11.09 12.87 -5.06
C ASP A 3 10.88 11.37 -4.76
N ALA A 4 11.67 10.49 -5.37
CA ALA A 4 11.59 9.04 -5.15
C ALA A 4 11.80 8.65 -3.68
N ALA A 5 12.68 9.38 -2.95
CA ALA A 5 12.91 9.15 -1.53
C ALA A 5 11.72 9.54 -0.64
N ASN A 6 10.76 10.32 -1.16
CA ASN A 6 9.53 10.71 -0.47
C ASN A 6 8.30 9.93 -0.97
N LEU A 7 8.49 8.94 -1.83
CA LEU A 7 7.42 8.07 -2.33
C LEU A 7 7.36 6.80 -1.48
N HIS A 8 6.23 6.58 -0.81
CA HIS A 8 6.03 5.48 0.13
C HIS A 8 4.80 4.65 -0.26
N GLY A 9 4.61 3.49 0.37
CA GLY A 9 3.33 2.79 0.32
C GLY A 9 2.21 3.66 0.90
N LEU A 10 1.28 4.11 0.05
CA LEU A 10 0.14 4.97 0.42
C LEU A 10 -1.15 4.16 0.67
N CYS A 11 -1.04 2.88 1.03
CA CYS A 11 -2.23 2.12 1.37
C CYS A 11 -2.77 2.52 2.75
N LEU A 12 -4.07 2.33 2.96
CA LEU A 12 -4.77 2.72 4.19
C LEU A 12 -4.08 2.19 5.45
N HIS A 13 -3.59 0.96 5.41
CA HIS A 13 -2.92 0.31 6.54
C HIS A 13 -1.63 1.06 6.93
N HIS A 14 -0.76 1.38 5.97
CA HIS A 14 0.48 2.13 6.24
C HIS A 14 0.22 3.55 6.71
N HIS A 15 -0.85 4.20 6.22
CA HIS A 15 -1.24 5.52 6.72
C HIS A 15 -1.63 5.48 8.19
N LYS A 16 -2.51 4.54 8.57
CA LYS A 16 -2.91 4.37 9.97
C LYS A 16 -1.73 4.11 10.90
N LEU A 17 -0.74 3.33 10.43
CA LEU A 17 0.43 2.99 11.23
C LEU A 17 1.37 4.19 11.44
N LYS A 18 1.49 5.09 10.45
CA LYS A 18 2.28 6.33 10.58
C LYS A 18 1.66 7.31 11.58
N ASP A 19 0.33 7.34 11.63
CA ASP A 19 -0.40 8.22 12.54
C ASP A 19 -0.60 7.61 13.94
N ALA A 20 -0.26 6.32 14.12
CA ALA A 20 -0.42 5.63 15.38
C ALA A 20 0.56 6.16 16.44
N PRO A 21 0.10 6.41 17.68
CA PRO A 21 0.95 6.98 18.72
C PRO A 21 2.09 6.03 19.09
N GLY A 22 3.29 6.61 19.25
CA GLY A 22 4.50 5.87 19.63
C GLY A 22 5.19 5.12 18.48
N TRP A 23 4.56 5.03 17.31
CA TRP A 23 5.22 4.55 16.10
C TRP A 23 6.08 5.64 15.48
N GLN A 24 7.24 5.25 14.97
CA GLN A 24 8.11 6.15 14.22
C GLN A 24 8.48 5.50 12.88
N VAL A 25 8.63 6.34 11.86
CA VAL A 25 9.03 5.90 10.53
C VAL A 25 10.19 6.76 10.07
N VAL A 26 11.29 6.10 9.69
CA VAL A 26 12.48 6.74 9.11
C VAL A 26 12.59 6.30 7.66
N ALA A 27 12.59 7.27 6.74
CA ALA A 27 12.80 7.02 5.32
C ALA A 27 14.30 7.04 4.99
N GLY A 28 14.78 6.00 4.30
CA GLY A 28 16.13 5.93 3.74
C GLY A 28 16.19 6.50 2.33
N GLU A 29 17.38 6.94 1.90
CA GLU A 29 17.61 7.45 0.54
C GLU A 29 17.39 6.38 -0.55
N ASP A 30 17.46 5.09 -0.19
CA ASP A 30 17.19 3.97 -1.08
C ASP A 30 15.69 3.66 -1.24
N GLY A 31 14.82 4.48 -0.65
CA GLY A 31 13.37 4.27 -0.62
C GLY A 31 12.92 3.23 0.43
N SER A 32 13.83 2.71 1.25
CA SER A 32 13.46 1.84 2.37
C SER A 32 12.78 2.63 3.49
N LEU A 33 11.94 1.95 4.27
CA LEU A 33 11.32 2.50 5.46
C LEU A 33 11.70 1.65 6.67
N THR A 34 12.24 2.30 7.70
CA THR A 34 12.45 1.68 9.00
C THR A 34 11.32 2.09 9.94
N TRP A 35 10.54 1.10 10.36
CA TRP A 35 9.45 1.22 11.32
C TRP A 35 9.97 0.93 12.71
N ILE A 36 9.69 1.80 13.65
CA ILE A 36 10.04 1.65 15.06
C ILE A 36 8.73 1.54 15.83
N SER A 37 8.50 0.40 16.47
CA SER A 37 7.32 0.18 17.29
C SER A 37 7.42 0.96 18.61
N PRO A 38 6.30 1.16 19.33
CA PRO A 38 6.32 1.81 20.65
C PRO A 38 7.20 1.10 21.69
N CYS A 39 7.41 -0.22 21.54
CA CYS A 39 8.32 -1.00 22.38
C CYS A 39 9.79 -1.00 21.90
N GLY A 40 10.09 -0.29 20.82
CA GLY A 40 11.45 -0.09 20.29
C GLY A 40 11.91 -1.15 19.29
N ARG A 41 11.04 -2.09 18.88
CA ARG A 41 11.36 -3.05 17.81
C ARG A 41 11.52 -2.31 16.48
N ARG A 42 12.50 -2.71 15.68
CA ARG A 42 12.80 -2.09 14.39
C ARG A 42 12.62 -3.08 13.26
N GLU A 43 11.85 -2.70 12.26
CA GLU A 43 11.60 -3.50 11.06
C GLU A 43 11.80 -2.64 9.82
N THR A 44 12.48 -3.17 8.80
CA THR A 44 12.76 -2.44 7.56
C THR A 44 12.02 -3.04 6.39
N THR A 45 11.20 -2.23 5.73
CA THR A 45 10.51 -2.59 4.48
C THR A 45 11.19 -1.91 3.29
N ARG A 46 11.22 -2.59 2.14
CA ARG A 46 11.75 -2.03 0.89
C ARG A 46 10.65 -1.93 -0.17
N PRO A 47 10.75 -0.98 -1.12
CA PRO A 47 9.85 -0.93 -2.25
C PRO A 47 9.90 -2.23 -3.04
N HIS A 48 8.74 -2.75 -3.42
CA HIS A 48 8.68 -3.89 -4.32
C HIS A 48 8.98 -3.45 -5.76
N ASP A 49 9.83 -4.19 -6.46
CA ASP A 49 10.15 -3.92 -7.87
C ASP A 49 9.10 -4.57 -8.79
N TYR A 50 8.17 -3.76 -9.31
CA TYR A 50 7.11 -4.23 -10.21
C TYR A 50 7.55 -4.31 -11.68
N ARG A 51 8.75 -3.84 -12.05
CA ARG A 51 9.21 -3.84 -13.46
C ARG A 51 9.18 -5.22 -14.12
N PRO A 52 9.54 -6.33 -13.44
CA PRO A 52 9.47 -7.67 -14.03
C PRO A 52 8.04 -8.09 -14.44
N HIS A 53 7.01 -7.58 -13.78
CA HIS A 53 5.61 -7.90 -14.08
C HIS A 53 5.05 -7.13 -15.28
N LEU A 54 5.69 -6.01 -15.67
CA LEU A 54 5.30 -5.22 -16.84
C LEU A 54 5.72 -5.87 -18.16
N THR A 55 6.65 -6.82 -18.13
CA THR A 55 7.12 -7.56 -19.31
C THR A 55 6.36 -8.87 -19.52
N ASN A 56 5.23 -9.09 -18.83
CA ASN A 56 4.43 -10.28 -19.05
C ASN A 56 3.86 -10.27 -20.48
N PRO A 57 4.23 -11.22 -21.38
CA PRO A 57 3.69 -11.28 -22.73
C PRO A 57 2.18 -11.62 -22.75
N ASP A 58 1.62 -12.06 -21.62
CA ASP A 58 0.19 -12.36 -21.43
C ASP A 58 -0.66 -11.12 -21.10
N THR A 59 -0.04 -9.95 -20.87
CA THR A 59 -0.76 -8.66 -20.81
C THR A 59 -1.03 -8.17 -22.24
N ALA A 60 -1.63 -9.02 -23.08
CA ALA A 60 -2.29 -8.53 -24.27
C ALA A 60 -3.43 -7.61 -23.81
N PRO A 61 -3.63 -6.42 -24.40
CA PRO A 61 -4.78 -5.59 -24.08
C PRO A 61 -6.04 -6.45 -24.28
N PRO A 62 -7.01 -6.43 -23.34
CA PRO A 62 -8.28 -7.10 -23.57
C PRO A 62 -8.86 -6.57 -24.89
N PRO A 63 -9.43 -7.44 -25.75
CA PRO A 63 -10.04 -6.97 -26.98
C PRO A 63 -11.09 -5.90 -26.63
N GLU A 64 -11.03 -4.75 -27.32
CA GLU A 64 -11.95 -3.62 -27.11
C GLU A 64 -13.40 -4.12 -27.13
N ALA A 65 -14.01 -4.23 -25.95
CA ALA A 65 -15.43 -4.45 -25.82
C ALA A 65 -16.15 -3.12 -26.11
N PRO A 66 -17.23 -3.11 -26.92
CA PRO A 66 -17.98 -1.89 -27.16
C PRO A 66 -18.64 -1.37 -25.87
N GLU A 67 -18.55 -0.05 -25.67
CA GLU A 67 -19.03 0.71 -24.52
C GLU A 67 -20.55 0.66 -24.27
N ALA A 68 -20.90 0.98 -23.00
CA ALA A 68 -22.20 1.34 -22.41
C ALA A 68 -23.06 0.15 -21.88
N ALA A 69 -23.64 0.17 -20.67
CA ALA A 69 -23.97 1.26 -19.78
C ALA A 69 -24.08 0.80 -18.30
N THR A 70 -23.79 1.76 -17.43
CA THR A 70 -24.02 1.93 -15.99
C THR A 70 -24.73 0.79 -15.21
N ALA A 71 -24.02 0.21 -14.24
CA ALA A 71 -24.62 -0.58 -13.16
C ALA A 71 -24.48 0.19 -11.84
N ASP A 72 -25.64 0.58 -11.33
CA ASP A 72 -25.93 1.16 -10.02
C ASP A 72 -25.14 0.48 -8.89
N ARG A 73 -24.30 1.24 -8.17
CA ARG A 73 -23.62 0.74 -6.97
C ARG A 73 -24.47 1.05 -5.75
N GLY A 74 -25.57 0.31 -5.62
CA GLY A 74 -26.36 0.19 -4.39
C GLY A 74 -25.52 -0.37 -3.23
N ALA A 75 -25.80 0.12 -2.04
CA ALA A 75 -25.08 -0.10 -0.80
C ALA A 75 -25.02 -1.58 -0.35
N ALA A 76 -23.86 -1.97 0.20
CA ALA A 76 -23.77 -3.07 1.16
C ALA A 76 -22.64 -2.77 2.17
N THR A 77 -23.03 -2.19 3.30
CA THR A 77 -22.23 -2.18 4.52
C THR A 77 -22.12 -3.61 5.04
N ALA A 78 -20.90 -4.13 5.16
CA ALA A 78 -20.60 -5.24 6.05
C ALA A 78 -19.31 -4.90 6.82
N ASP A 79 -19.56 -4.59 8.08
CA ASP A 79 -18.67 -4.63 9.23
C ASP A 79 -17.44 -5.53 9.05
N ARG A 80 -16.25 -4.93 9.06
CA ARG A 80 -14.98 -5.60 9.35
C ARG A 80 -14.27 -4.77 10.42
N ARG A 81 -14.94 -4.64 11.56
CA ARG A 81 -14.31 -4.21 12.80
C ARG A 81 -13.72 -5.48 13.43
N ASP A 82 -12.48 -5.35 13.91
CA ASP A 82 -11.74 -6.37 14.65
C ASP A 82 -11.22 -7.56 13.82
N ASP A 83 -10.19 -7.34 12.99
CA ASP A 83 -9.12 -8.33 12.75
C ASP A 83 -7.94 -7.67 12.03
N ASP A 84 -7.03 -7.00 12.75
CA ASP A 84 -5.62 -6.79 12.35
C ASP A 84 -4.85 -6.11 13.50
N ALA A 85 -4.75 -6.79 14.65
CA ALA A 85 -3.72 -6.41 15.61
C ALA A 85 -2.37 -6.77 14.98
N PRO A 86 -1.38 -5.85 14.93
CA PRO A 86 -0.10 -6.16 14.34
C PRO A 86 0.51 -7.36 15.07
N PRO A 87 1.05 -8.35 14.35
CA PRO A 87 1.74 -9.45 15.00
C PRO A 87 2.98 -8.88 15.72
N PHE A 88 2.86 -8.80 17.05
CA PHE A 88 3.88 -8.56 18.09
C PHE A 88 4.72 -7.26 18.03
#